data_AF-A0A660T2I3-F1
#
_entry.id   AF-A0A660T2I3-F1
#
_cell.length_a   1.000
_cell.length_b   1.000
_cell.length_c   1.000
_cell.angle_alpha   90.00
_cell.angle_beta   90.00
_cell.angle_gamma   90.00
#
_symmetry.space_group_name_H-M   'P 1'
#
loop_
_entity.id
_entity.type
_entity.pdbx_description
1 polymer ?
#
loop_
_entity_poly.entity_id
_entity_poly.type
_entity_poly.pdbx_seq_one_letter_code
_entity_poly.pdbx_strand_id
1 'polypeptide(L)'
;MSARTIQRVESGEVDPRSYTLINLGTHLNYDFLEDEKSGALPWLVALHLSSVLCIVVIPLFIWSFKKRLGNPIDRHGKEVINFQITITILLFSAALFLLLFVPGAIILLERAGMGSELLLGLMPILGLIPLCLLGFHCLVQGISNTLRVLTDKPPRYHLSITFIK
;
A
#
# COMPACT_ATOMS: atom_id res chain seq x y z
N MET A 1 -14.61 15.18 -26.89
CA MET A 1 -14.30 16.56 -26.48
C MET A 1 -15.01 17.52 -27.43
N SER A 2 -15.48 18.68 -26.97
CA SER A 2 -16.14 19.65 -27.87
C SER A 2 -15.11 20.58 -28.53
N ALA A 3 -15.40 21.08 -29.73
CA ALA A 3 -14.55 22.06 -30.43
C ALA A 3 -14.29 23.33 -29.59
N ARG A 4 -15.29 23.78 -28.84
CA ARG A 4 -15.15 24.90 -27.89
C ARG A 4 -14.14 24.60 -26.76
N THR A 5 -14.08 23.36 -26.28
CA THR A 5 -13.11 22.95 -25.26
C THR A 5 -11.68 22.95 -25.84
N ILE A 6 -11.51 22.50 -27.10
CA ILE A 6 -10.22 22.54 -27.81
C ILE A 6 -9.73 23.98 -27.93
N GLN A 7 -10.55 24.87 -28.48
CA GLN A 7 -10.18 26.28 -28.70
C GLN A 7 -9.78 27.00 -27.41
N ARG A 8 -10.44 26.70 -26.29
CA ARG A 8 -10.10 27.30 -24.99
C ARG A 8 -8.74 26.83 -24.48
N VAL A 9 -8.40 25.56 -24.68
CA VAL A 9 -7.06 25.03 -24.37
C VAL A 9 -6.01 25.66 -25.29
N GLU A 10 -6.28 25.75 -26.59
CA GLU A 10 -5.37 26.39 -27.57
C GLU A 10 -5.14 27.88 -27.29
N SER A 11 -6.17 28.60 -26.83
CA SER A 11 -6.07 30.01 -26.44
C SER A 11 -5.36 30.25 -25.10
N GLY A 12 -5.05 29.19 -24.34
CA GLY A 12 -4.44 29.28 -23.01
C GLY A 12 -5.40 29.69 -21.88
N GLU A 13 -6.72 29.78 -22.15
CA GLU A 13 -7.72 30.11 -21.12
C GLU A 13 -7.90 29.02 -20.06
N VAL A 14 -7.62 27.76 -20.41
CA VAL A 14 -7.90 26.59 -19.56
C VAL A 14 -6.77 25.58 -19.68
N ASP A 15 -6.19 25.20 -18.54
CA ASP A 15 -5.25 24.08 -18.49
C ASP A 15 -5.97 22.75 -18.77
N PRO A 16 -5.46 21.93 -19.71
CA PRO A 16 -6.06 20.65 -20.05
C PRO A 16 -5.89 19.64 -18.90
N ARG A 17 -6.98 18.94 -18.56
CA ARG A 17 -6.94 17.83 -17.58
C ARG A 17 -6.17 16.63 -18.15
N SER A 18 -5.67 15.73 -17.29
CA SER A 18 -5.00 14.49 -17.73
C SER A 18 -5.85 13.67 -18.71
N TYR A 19 -7.18 13.57 -18.50
CA TYR A 19 -8.08 12.89 -19.44
C TYR A 19 -8.10 13.55 -20.83
N THR A 20 -8.06 14.88 -20.90
CA THR A 20 -7.99 15.64 -22.14
C THR A 20 -6.67 15.40 -22.86
N LEU A 21 -5.56 15.46 -22.13
CA LEU A 21 -4.21 15.20 -22.66
C LEU A 21 -4.08 13.79 -23.23
N ILE A 22 -4.59 12.77 -22.53
CA ILE A 22 -4.60 11.37 -23.00
C ILE A 22 -5.38 11.23 -24.32
N ASN A 23 -6.56 11.84 -24.39
CA ASN A 23 -7.42 11.73 -25.57
C ASN A 23 -6.79 12.44 -26.78
N LEU A 24 -6.22 13.63 -26.56
CA LEU A 24 -5.50 14.37 -27.60
C LEU A 24 -4.24 13.63 -28.06
N GLY A 25 -3.47 13.10 -27.11
CA GLY A 25 -2.24 12.34 -27.38
C GLY A 25 -2.49 11.08 -28.19
N THR A 26 -3.62 10.41 -27.99
CA THR A 26 -4.01 9.23 -28.78
C THR A 26 -4.27 9.59 -30.24
N HIS A 27 -4.89 10.74 -30.51
CA HIS A 27 -5.13 11.22 -31.88
C HIS A 27 -3.87 11.80 -32.55
N LEU A 28 -2.96 12.35 -31.77
CA LEU A 28 -1.70 12.95 -32.23
C LEU A 28 -0.51 11.99 -32.20
N ASN A 29 -0.70 10.77 -31.70
CA ASN A 29 0.35 9.78 -31.44
C ASN A 29 1.53 10.34 -30.61
N TYR A 30 1.21 11.09 -29.54
CA TYR A 30 2.18 11.73 -28.65
C TYR A 30 1.75 11.63 -27.16
N ASP A 31 2.66 11.27 -26.25
CA ASP A 31 2.37 11.15 -24.81
C ASP A 31 2.68 12.45 -24.06
N PHE A 32 1.67 13.30 -23.90
CA PHE A 32 1.77 14.56 -23.15
C PHE A 32 2.11 14.38 -21.66
N LEU A 33 2.05 13.17 -21.11
CA LEU A 33 2.28 12.90 -19.68
C LEU A 33 3.62 12.21 -19.40
N GLU A 34 4.48 12.05 -20.40
CA GLU A 34 5.77 11.34 -20.23
C GLU A 34 6.65 11.99 -19.14
N ASP A 35 6.76 13.32 -19.15
CA ASP A 35 7.53 14.07 -18.14
C ASP A 35 6.91 13.98 -16.73
N GLU A 36 5.58 14.02 -16.61
CA GLU A 36 4.88 13.86 -15.32
C GLU A 36 5.12 12.44 -14.76
N LYS A 37 5.02 11.41 -15.61
CA LYS A 37 5.28 10.01 -15.24
C LYS A 37 6.72 9.82 -14.78
N SER A 38 7.67 10.36 -15.53
CA SER A 38 9.10 10.29 -15.22
C SER A 38 9.42 10.92 -13.86
N GLY A 39 8.89 12.13 -13.60
CA GLY A 39 9.05 12.81 -12.31
C GLY A 39 8.36 12.11 -11.13
N ALA A 40 7.26 11.38 -11.40
CA ALA A 40 6.51 10.66 -10.38
C ALA A 40 7.10 9.29 -10.03
N LEU A 41 7.79 8.63 -10.97
CA LEU A 41 8.24 7.24 -10.84
C LEU A 41 9.08 6.96 -9.58
N PRO A 42 10.09 7.78 -9.20
CA PRO A 42 10.86 7.54 -7.98
C PRO A 42 9.99 7.55 -6.72
N TRP A 43 8.97 8.40 -6.68
CA TRP A 43 8.06 8.51 -5.54
C TRP A 43 7.04 7.38 -5.49
N LEU A 44 6.61 6.88 -6.65
CA LEU A 44 5.76 5.69 -6.74
C LEU A 44 6.53 4.44 -6.26
N VAL A 45 7.79 4.28 -6.67
CA VAL A 45 8.68 3.22 -6.19
C VAL A 45 8.87 3.34 -4.69
N ALA A 46 9.16 4.54 -4.18
CA ALA A 46 9.32 4.77 -2.74
C ALA A 46 8.04 4.45 -1.94
N LEU A 47 6.86 4.82 -2.45
CA LEU A 47 5.57 4.51 -1.84
C LEU A 47 5.37 2.99 -1.73
N HIS A 48 5.50 2.24 -2.83
CA HIS A 48 5.26 0.80 -2.80
C HIS A 48 6.33 0.05 -1.99
N LEU A 49 7.60 0.45 -2.08
CA LEU A 49 8.67 -0.17 -1.32
C LEU A 49 8.53 0.10 0.18
N SER A 50 8.02 1.27 0.58
CA SER A 50 7.72 1.56 1.97
C SER A 50 6.67 0.61 2.57
N SER A 51 5.87 -0.06 1.74
CA SER A 51 4.88 -1.02 2.25
C SER A 51 5.50 -2.30 2.83
N VAL A 52 6.78 -2.56 2.54
CA VAL A 52 7.54 -3.69 3.12
C VAL A 52 7.76 -3.50 4.61
N LEU A 53 7.93 -2.26 5.06
CA LEU A 53 8.31 -1.96 6.45
C LEU A 53 7.17 -2.13 7.45
N CYS A 54 5.94 -2.43 7.00
CA CYS A 54 4.75 -2.58 7.86
C CYS A 54 4.46 -1.35 8.76
N ILE A 55 5.00 -0.17 8.42
CA ILE A 55 4.83 1.07 9.18
C ILE A 55 4.03 2.05 8.33
N VAL A 56 2.77 2.28 8.71
CA VAL A 56 1.84 3.18 8.00
C VAL A 56 2.32 4.62 7.92
N VAL A 57 3.12 5.06 8.88
CA VAL A 57 3.61 6.44 8.98
C VAL A 57 4.51 6.82 7.79
N ILE A 58 5.30 5.89 7.26
CA ILE A 58 6.26 6.15 6.18
C ILE A 58 5.53 6.52 4.87
N PRO A 59 4.62 5.68 4.31
CA PRO A 59 3.88 6.06 3.11
C PRO A 59 2.97 7.26 3.33
N LEU A 60 2.45 7.46 4.54
CA LEU A 60 1.66 8.65 4.86
C LEU A 60 2.48 9.94 4.72
N PHE A 61 3.73 9.96 5.21
CA PHE A 61 4.63 11.09 5.02
C PHE A 61 4.95 11.30 3.54
N ILE A 62 5.34 10.24 2.81
CA ILE A 62 5.68 10.34 1.39
C ILE A 62 4.48 10.90 0.61
N TRP A 63 3.28 10.32 0.80
CA TRP A 63 2.06 10.77 0.13
C TRP A 63 1.70 12.21 0.51
N SER A 64 1.75 12.58 1.80
CA SER A 64 1.41 13.95 2.24
C SER A 64 2.25 15.02 1.54
N PHE A 65 3.56 14.79 1.41
CA PHE A 65 4.47 15.73 0.77
C PHE A 65 4.43 15.69 -0.77
N LYS A 66 4.09 14.55 -1.38
CA LYS A 66 4.23 14.34 -2.83
C LYS A 66 2.93 14.18 -3.59
N LYS A 67 1.77 14.11 -2.93
CA LYS A 67 0.44 13.96 -3.58
C LYS A 67 0.11 15.05 -4.62
N ARG A 68 0.77 16.20 -4.55
CA ARG A 68 0.58 17.31 -5.51
C ARG A 68 1.46 17.18 -6.77
N LEU A 69 2.40 16.23 -6.80
CA LEU A 69 3.35 16.07 -7.91
C LEU A 69 2.70 15.38 -9.13
N GLY A 70 1.62 14.63 -8.94
CA GLY A 70 0.87 14.04 -10.04
C GLY A 70 -0.29 13.19 -9.57
N ASN A 71 -1.28 12.98 -10.45
CA ASN A 71 -2.43 12.14 -10.17
C ASN A 71 -2.04 10.68 -9.78
N PRO A 72 -1.05 10.04 -10.44
CA PRO A 72 -0.62 8.70 -10.07
C PRO A 72 -0.16 8.58 -8.61
N ILE A 73 0.54 9.59 -8.07
CA ILE A 73 1.06 9.56 -6.69
C ILE A 73 -0.09 9.64 -5.69
N ASP A 74 -1.09 10.48 -5.93
CA ASP A 74 -2.26 10.56 -5.04
C ASP A 74 -3.01 9.23 -5.00
N ARG A 75 -3.28 8.64 -6.16
CA ARG A 75 -4.00 7.36 -6.28
C ARG A 75 -3.24 6.22 -5.61
N HIS A 76 -1.97 6.01 -5.96
CA HIS A 76 -1.16 4.93 -5.42
C HIS A 76 -0.87 5.14 -3.93
N GLY A 77 -0.67 6.39 -3.50
CA GLY A 77 -0.46 6.72 -2.08
C GLY A 77 -1.63 6.29 -1.21
N LYS A 78 -2.87 6.58 -1.63
CA LYS A 78 -4.09 6.14 -0.93
C LYS A 78 -4.18 4.62 -0.84
N GLU A 79 -3.88 3.91 -1.93
CA GLU A 79 -3.89 2.44 -1.96
C GLU A 79 -2.87 1.82 -1.00
N VAL A 80 -1.64 2.36 -0.98
CA VAL A 80 -0.56 1.92 -0.07
C VAL A 80 -0.95 2.20 1.39
N ILE A 81 -1.49 3.38 1.68
CA ILE A 81 -1.89 3.78 3.03
C ILE A 81 -3.05 2.89 3.52
N ASN A 82 -4.07 2.68 2.70
CA ASN A 82 -5.18 1.78 3.02
C ASN A 82 -4.68 0.38 3.37
N PHE A 83 -3.76 -0.16 2.56
CA PHE A 83 -3.15 -1.46 2.84
C PHE A 83 -2.39 -1.46 4.17
N GLN A 84 -1.55 -0.46 4.41
CA GLN A 84 -0.76 -0.37 5.63
C GLN A 84 -1.61 -0.17 6.88
N ILE A 85 -2.73 0.57 6.80
CA ILE A 85 -3.69 0.66 7.90
C ILE A 85 -4.28 -0.72 8.18
N THR A 86 -4.72 -1.46 7.16
CA THR A 86 -5.27 -2.81 7.37
C THR A 86 -4.24 -3.75 7.99
N ILE A 87 -3.00 -3.76 7.49
CA ILE A 87 -1.92 -4.58 8.05
C ILE A 87 -1.62 -4.18 9.50
N THR A 88 -1.57 -2.87 9.79
CA THR A 88 -1.33 -2.40 11.16
C THR A 88 -2.41 -2.89 12.11
N ILE A 89 -3.69 -2.85 11.71
CA ILE A 89 -4.81 -3.37 12.50
C ILE A 89 -4.65 -4.89 12.72
N LEU A 90 -4.30 -5.65 11.68
CA LEU A 90 -4.13 -7.10 11.77
C LEU A 90 -2.94 -7.48 12.66
N LEU A 91 -1.79 -6.81 12.52
CA LEU A 91 -0.61 -7.04 13.35
C LEU A 91 -0.89 -6.69 14.82
N PHE A 92 -1.56 -5.56 15.07
CA PHE A 92 -1.93 -5.16 16.42
C PHE A 92 -2.92 -6.15 17.05
N SER A 93 -3.91 -6.62 16.29
CA SER A 93 -4.87 -7.63 16.74
C SER A 93 -4.20 -8.97 17.04
N ALA A 94 -3.29 -9.42 16.18
CA ALA A 94 -2.53 -10.65 16.39
C ALA A 94 -1.59 -10.56 17.61
N ALA A 95 -0.92 -9.43 17.78
CA ALA A 95 -0.07 -9.18 18.95
C ALA A 95 -0.87 -9.13 20.24
N LEU A 96 -2.04 -8.48 20.24
CA LEU A 96 -2.94 -8.43 21.40
C LEU A 96 -3.46 -9.83 21.75
N PHE A 97 -3.82 -10.63 20.74
CA PHE A 97 -4.21 -12.02 20.94
C PHE A 97 -3.09 -12.83 21.59
N LEU A 98 -1.86 -12.72 21.07
CA LEU A 98 -0.69 -13.39 21.65
C LEU A 98 -0.48 -12.99 23.12
N LEU A 99 -0.52 -11.69 23.41
CA LEU A 99 -0.28 -11.14 24.74
C LEU A 99 -1.32 -11.60 25.76
N LEU A 100 -2.61 -11.65 25.38
CA LEU A 100 -3.69 -11.96 26.31
C LEU A 100 -3.91 -13.48 26.49
N PHE A 101 -3.86 -14.24 25.39
CA PHE A 101 -4.32 -15.63 25.41
C PHE A 101 -3.19 -16.63 25.64
N VAL A 102 -1.96 -16.39 25.16
CA VAL A 102 -0.87 -17.37 25.33
C VAL A 102 -0.46 -17.54 26.80
N PRO A 103 -0.24 -16.48 27.59
CA PRO A 103 0.08 -16.65 29.01
C PRO A 103 -1.05 -17.32 29.79
N GLY A 104 -2.31 -16.97 29.51
CA GLY A 104 -3.47 -17.60 30.14
C GLY A 104 -3.58 -19.09 29.82
N ALA A 105 -3.35 -19.46 28.57
CA ALA A 105 -3.34 -20.86 28.14
C ALA A 105 -2.21 -21.67 28.81
N ILE A 106 -1.02 -21.08 28.93
CA ILE A 106 0.13 -21.69 29.63
C ILE A 106 -0.22 -21.98 31.09
N ILE A 107 -0.72 -20.97 31.83
CA ILE A 107 -1.07 -21.11 33.25
C ILE A 107 -2.17 -22.16 33.45
N LEU A 108 -3.21 -22.16 32.59
CA LEU A 108 -4.30 -23.12 32.68
C LEU A 108 -3.81 -24.56 32.47
N LEU A 109 -2.95 -24.77 31.48
CA LEU A 109 -2.43 -26.07 31.12
C LEU A 109 -1.50 -26.65 32.18
N GLU A 110 -0.65 -25.80 32.78
CA GLU A 110 0.18 -26.16 33.93
C GLU A 110 -0.69 -26.60 35.12
N ARG A 111 -1.74 -25.83 35.44
CA ARG A 111 -2.68 -26.18 36.52
C ARG A 111 -3.48 -27.44 36.26
N ALA A 112 -3.75 -27.77 35.00
CA ALA A 112 -4.39 -29.02 34.61
C ALA A 112 -3.45 -30.24 34.70
N GLY A 113 -2.17 -30.04 35.01
CA GLY A 113 -1.16 -31.11 35.03
C GLY A 113 -0.80 -31.64 33.64
N MET A 114 -1.19 -30.92 32.58
CA MET A 114 -1.01 -31.30 31.17
C MET A 114 0.16 -30.57 30.50
N GLY A 115 0.82 -29.64 31.20
CA GLY A 115 1.95 -28.88 30.69
C GLY A 115 3.24 -29.70 30.73
N SER A 116 3.66 -30.26 29.59
CA SER A 116 5.04 -30.71 29.44
C SER A 116 5.94 -29.52 29.07
N GLU A 117 7.22 -29.56 29.46
CA GLU A 117 8.22 -28.54 29.12
C GLU A 117 8.25 -28.26 27.61
N LEU A 118 8.13 -29.31 26.80
CA LEU A 118 8.07 -29.20 25.34
C LEU A 118 6.84 -28.41 24.88
N LEU A 119 5.66 -28.72 25.41
CA LEU A 119 4.40 -28.08 25.00
C LEU A 119 4.36 -26.59 25.39
N LEU A 120 4.83 -26.27 26.60
CA LEU A 120 4.94 -24.88 27.07
C LEU A 120 5.92 -24.06 26.23
N GLY A 121 7.05 -24.66 25.83
CA GLY A 121 8.03 -24.02 24.95
C GLY A 121 7.55 -23.77 23.52
N LEU A 122 6.68 -24.62 22.97
CA LEU A 122 6.18 -24.50 21.59
C LEU A 122 5.05 -23.48 21.42
N MET A 123 4.24 -23.25 22.46
CA MET A 123 3.08 -22.35 22.41
C MET A 123 3.42 -20.92 21.96
N PRO A 124 4.46 -20.24 22.50
CA PRO A 124 4.86 -18.92 22.03
C PRO A 124 5.32 -18.93 20.57
N ILE A 125 6.04 -19.97 20.15
CA ILE A 125 6.55 -20.11 18.78
C ILE A 125 5.38 -20.21 17.80
N LEU A 126 4.38 -21.05 18.13
CA LEU A 126 3.17 -21.20 17.33
C LEU A 126 2.39 -19.88 17.23
N GLY A 127 2.28 -19.14 18.33
CA GLY A 127 1.63 -17.84 18.37
C GLY A 127 2.31 -16.76 17.52
N LEU A 128 3.62 -16.89 17.23
CA LEU A 128 4.36 -15.97 16.36
C LEU A 128 4.15 -16.26 14.87
N ILE A 129 3.71 -17.47 14.49
CA ILE A 129 3.53 -17.85 13.08
C ILE A 129 2.61 -16.87 12.33
N PRO A 130 1.42 -16.48 12.84
CA PRO A 130 0.56 -15.51 12.16
C PRO A 130 1.23 -14.15 11.93
N LEU A 131 2.04 -13.66 12.87
CA LEU A 131 2.78 -12.40 12.70
C LEU A 131 3.81 -12.53 11.58
N CYS A 132 4.56 -13.64 11.55
CA CYS A 132 5.53 -13.92 10.48
C CYS A 132 4.85 -14.00 9.11
N LEU A 133 3.67 -14.64 9.01
CA LEU A 133 2.91 -14.74 7.76
C LEU A 133 2.42 -13.36 7.28
N LEU A 134 1.94 -12.50 8.19
CA LEU A 134 1.55 -11.14 7.85
C LEU A 134 2.75 -10.30 7.38
N GLY A 135 3.89 -10.39 8.07
CA GLY A 135 5.12 -9.71 7.65
C GLY A 135 5.60 -10.18 6.27
N PHE A 136 5.56 -11.49 6.01
CA PHE A 136 5.90 -12.04 4.69
C PHE A 136 4.93 -11.57 3.59
N HIS A 137 3.63 -11.50 3.90
CA HIS A 137 2.64 -10.95 2.97
C HIS A 137 2.93 -9.48 2.60
N CYS A 138 3.32 -8.65 3.57
CA CYS A 138 3.73 -7.27 3.32
C CYS A 138 4.98 -7.16 2.44
N LEU A 139 5.98 -8.02 2.67
CA LEU A 139 7.16 -8.11 1.83
C LEU A 139 6.78 -8.42 0.38
N VAL A 140 5.99 -9.49 0.16
CA VAL A 140 5.55 -9.91 -1.18
C VAL A 140 4.77 -8.81 -1.87
N GLN A 141 3.84 -8.16 -1.17
CA GLN A 141 3.02 -7.10 -1.76
C GLN A 141 3.80 -5.81 -2.03
N GLY A 142 4.74 -5.42 -1.17
CA GLY A 142 5.59 -4.26 -1.43
C GLY A 142 6.50 -4.46 -2.65
N ILE A 143 7.14 -5.62 -2.75
CA ILE A 143 7.99 -5.96 -3.91
C ILE A 143 7.14 -6.09 -5.18
N SER A 144 6.04 -6.86 -5.14
CA SER A 144 5.19 -7.08 -6.32
C SER A 144 4.60 -5.78 -6.86
N ASN A 145 4.15 -4.88 -5.99
CA ASN A 145 3.60 -3.59 -6.43
C ASN A 145 4.67 -2.61 -6.92
N THR A 146 5.87 -2.68 -6.36
CA THR A 146 7.02 -1.94 -6.91
C THR A 146 7.35 -2.41 -8.34
N LEU A 147 7.36 -3.73 -8.59
CA LEU A 147 7.58 -4.27 -9.94
C LEU A 147 6.43 -3.94 -10.90
N ARG A 148 5.19 -3.89 -10.40
CA ARG A 148 4.04 -3.49 -11.21
C ARG A 148 4.15 -2.04 -11.67
N VAL A 149 4.52 -1.12 -10.78
CA VAL A 149 4.66 0.29 -11.17
C VAL A 149 5.82 0.53 -12.14
N LEU A 150 6.92 -0.23 -12.00
CA LEU A 150 8.04 -0.21 -12.95
C LEU A 150 7.69 -0.76 -14.34
N THR A 151 6.58 -1.52 -14.45
CA THR A 151 6.10 -2.11 -15.72
C THR A 151 4.79 -1.47 -16.18
N ASP A 152 4.46 -0.27 -15.68
CA ASP A 152 3.22 0.48 -15.95
C ASP A 152 1.93 -0.31 -15.71
N LYS A 153 1.98 -1.30 -14.82
CA LYS A 153 0.81 -2.09 -14.40
C LYS A 153 0.16 -1.46 -13.16
N PRO A 154 -1.18 -1.55 -13.05
CA PRO A 154 -1.86 -1.08 -11.86
C PRO A 154 -1.43 -1.91 -10.63
N PRO A 155 -1.20 -1.25 -9.48
CA PRO A 155 -0.91 -1.93 -8.24
C PRO A 155 -2.15 -2.71 -7.76
N ARG A 156 -1.89 -3.74 -6.95
CA ARG A 156 -2.90 -4.60 -6.33
C ARG A 156 -2.47 -4.90 -4.91
N TYR A 157 -3.26 -4.44 -3.95
CA TYR A 157 -3.09 -4.74 -2.54
C TYR A 157 -4.19 -5.69 -2.06
N HIS A 158 -3.85 -6.96 -1.90
CA HIS A 158 -4.72 -7.97 -1.29
C HIS A 158 -4.88 -7.69 0.21
N LEU A 159 -6.05 -8.01 0.75
CA LEU A 159 -6.44 -7.73 2.14
C LEU A 159 -6.49 -6.24 2.50
N SER A 160 -6.45 -5.32 1.53
CA SER A 160 -6.59 -3.88 1.79
C SER A 160 -8.07 -3.51 1.96
N ILE A 161 -8.37 -2.76 3.01
CA ILE A 161 -9.68 -2.15 3.26
C ILE A 161 -9.58 -0.66 2.91
N THR A 162 -10.55 -0.13 2.16
CA THR A 162 -10.55 1.27 1.74
C THR A 162 -10.99 2.19 2.87
N PHE A 163 -10.07 2.97 3.43
CA PHE A 163 -10.35 4.04 4.39
C PHE A 163 -10.34 5.42 3.71
N ILE A 164 -9.35 5.65 2.85
CA ILE A 164 -9.19 6.87 2.06
C ILE A 164 -9.64 6.60 0.62
N LYS A 165 -10.53 7.45 0.10
CA LYS A 165 -11.05 7.43 -1.28
C LYS A 165 -10.30 8.40 -2.18
#